data_AF-A0A917DPL2-F1
#
_entry.id   AF-A0A917DPL2-F1
#
_cell.length_a   1.000
_cell.length_b   1.000
_cell.length_c   1.000
_cell.angle_alpha   90.00
_cell.angle_beta   90.00
_cell.angle_gamma   90.00
#
_symmetry.space_group_name_H-M   'P 1'
#
loop_
_entity.id
_entity.type
_entity.pdbx_description
1 polymer ?
#
loop_
_entity_poly.entity_id
_entity_poly.type
_entity_poly.pdbx_seq_one_letter_code
_entity_poly.pdbx_strand_id
1 'polypeptide(L)'
;MNAWPILDGVLRAPGIIPTDPPTLEAAARGDAHSLRSFANAAYRFVEANENDPDIAVIAYAEALTFARLAAALGEHRDRETLMFLLSRFAGWQQDHGRDDLGTRFEAASLNVASDLADDGREDMAEMVSRAGGVLSPETFEEAKRQREHP
;
A
#
# COMPACT_ATOMS: atom_id res chain seq x y z
N MET A 1 15.10 0.95 3.41
CA MET A 1 14.77 0.55 4.80
C MET A 1 13.27 0.82 4.99
N ASN A 2 12.46 -0.16 5.42
CA ASN A 2 10.99 -0.02 5.45
C ASN A 2 10.57 0.95 6.58
N ALA A 3 9.85 2.03 6.26
CA ALA A 3 9.46 3.05 7.25
C ALA A 3 8.43 2.54 8.27
N TRP A 4 7.79 1.40 8.00
CA TRP A 4 6.66 0.87 8.78
C TRP A 4 6.88 -0.58 9.24
N PRO A 5 7.53 -0.81 10.40
CA PRO A 5 7.89 -2.15 10.87
C PRO A 5 6.70 -3.05 11.28
N ILE A 6 5.48 -2.52 11.41
CA ILE A 6 4.28 -3.27 11.81
C ILE A 6 3.65 -4.03 10.62
N LEU A 7 4.07 -3.73 9.38
CA LEU A 7 3.35 -4.17 8.18
C LEU A 7 3.81 -5.50 7.57
N ASP A 8 4.88 -6.11 8.07
CA ASP A 8 5.43 -7.37 7.53
C ASP A 8 4.45 -8.57 7.61
N GLY A 9 3.39 -8.46 8.42
CA GLY A 9 2.32 -9.47 8.54
C GLY A 9 1.05 -9.18 7.75
N VAL A 10 0.95 -8.04 7.03
CA VAL A 10 -0.33 -7.55 6.49
C VAL A 10 -0.92 -8.48 5.42
N LEU A 11 -0.08 -8.89 4.47
CA LEU A 11 -0.43 -9.80 3.38
C LEU A 11 -0.42 -11.30 3.75
N ARG A 12 -0.07 -11.65 5.00
CA ARG A 12 0.09 -13.05 5.45
C ARG A 12 -1.01 -13.56 6.38
N ALA A 13 -1.99 -12.73 6.75
CA ALA A 13 -3.05 -13.12 7.67
C ALA A 13 -4.05 -14.09 7.00
N PRO A 14 -4.31 -15.28 7.58
CA PRO A 14 -5.29 -16.21 7.03
C PRO A 14 -6.71 -15.79 7.46
N GLY A 15 -7.53 -15.39 6.49
CA GLY A 15 -8.94 -15.05 6.72
C GLY A 15 -9.80 -15.58 5.59
N ILE A 16 -10.38 -16.77 5.82
CA ILE A 16 -11.36 -17.50 4.99
C ILE A 16 -10.99 -17.52 3.50
N ILE A 17 -10.27 -18.56 3.06
CA ILE A 17 -10.09 -18.84 1.63
C ILE A 17 -11.47 -19.25 1.09
N PRO A 18 -12.16 -18.43 0.27
CA PRO A 18 -13.32 -18.88 -0.47
C PRO A 18 -12.86 -19.99 -1.42
N THR A 19 -13.67 -21.02 -1.59
CA THR A 19 -13.30 -22.21 -2.37
C THR A 19 -13.16 -21.95 -3.86
N ASP A 20 -13.72 -20.83 -4.33
CA ASP A 20 -13.69 -20.46 -5.74
C ASP A 20 -12.41 -19.67 -6.03
N PRO A 21 -11.69 -20.01 -7.13
CA PRO A 21 -10.50 -19.26 -7.50
C PRO A 21 -10.85 -17.80 -7.80
N PRO A 22 -9.97 -16.84 -7.49
CA PRO A 22 -10.18 -15.44 -7.85
C PRO A 22 -10.34 -15.32 -9.36
N THR A 23 -11.33 -14.55 -9.81
CA THR A 23 -11.56 -14.29 -11.25
C THR A 23 -11.55 -12.80 -11.54
N LEU A 24 -11.07 -12.44 -12.72
CA LEU A 24 -11.04 -11.04 -13.14
C LEU A 24 -12.46 -10.48 -13.26
N GLU A 25 -13.44 -11.29 -13.69
CA GLU A 25 -14.85 -10.92 -13.76
C GLU A 25 -15.47 -10.64 -12.37
N ALA A 26 -15.05 -11.36 -11.33
CA ALA A 26 -15.47 -11.07 -9.96
C ALA A 26 -14.80 -9.80 -9.43
N ALA A 27 -13.48 -9.66 -9.63
CA ALA A 27 -12.73 -8.45 -9.24
C ALA A 27 -13.31 -7.18 -9.90
N ALA A 28 -13.64 -7.25 -11.20
CA ALA A 28 -14.25 -6.15 -11.94
C ALA A 28 -15.63 -5.74 -11.41
N ARG A 29 -16.33 -6.64 -10.71
CA ARG A 29 -17.61 -6.37 -10.03
C ARG A 29 -17.45 -5.92 -8.58
N GLY A 30 -16.22 -5.70 -8.12
CA GLY A 30 -15.93 -5.26 -6.75
C GLY A 30 -15.88 -6.39 -5.72
N ASP A 31 -15.71 -7.65 -6.14
CA ASP A 31 -15.55 -8.76 -5.20
C ASP A 31 -14.26 -8.59 -4.38
N ALA A 32 -14.41 -8.35 -3.08
CA ALA A 32 -13.30 -8.05 -2.17
C ALA A 32 -12.24 -9.16 -2.16
N HIS A 33 -12.66 -10.43 -2.18
CA HIS A 33 -11.73 -11.54 -2.18
C HIS A 33 -10.87 -11.57 -3.44
N SER A 34 -11.49 -11.43 -4.62
CA SER A 34 -10.77 -11.42 -5.89
C SER A 34 -9.81 -10.24 -5.98
N LEU A 35 -10.23 -9.04 -5.54
CA LEU A 35 -9.36 -7.86 -5.47
C LEU A 35 -8.13 -8.10 -4.58
N ARG A 36 -8.34 -8.60 -3.36
CA ARG A 36 -7.24 -8.94 -2.42
C ARG A 36 -6.29 -9.99 -3.01
N SER A 37 -6.86 -11.02 -3.63
CA SER A 37 -6.09 -12.10 -4.24
C SER A 37 -5.21 -11.61 -5.40
N PHE A 38 -5.73 -10.75 -6.28
CA PHE A 38 -4.92 -10.16 -7.34
C PHE A 38 -3.84 -9.22 -6.80
N ALA A 39 -4.15 -8.38 -5.81
CA ALA A 39 -3.15 -7.50 -5.19
C ALA A 39 -1.99 -8.32 -4.59
N ASN A 40 -2.30 -9.38 -3.85
CA ASN A 40 -1.29 -10.26 -3.26
C ASN A 40 -0.52 -11.07 -4.32
N ALA A 41 -1.17 -11.57 -5.36
CA ALA A 41 -0.50 -12.30 -6.44
C ALA A 41 0.50 -11.39 -7.18
N ALA A 42 0.10 -10.16 -7.52
CA ALA A 42 0.96 -9.18 -8.15
C ALA A 42 2.15 -8.78 -7.25
N TYR A 43 1.92 -8.58 -5.94
CA TYR A 43 3.03 -8.28 -5.02
C TYR A 43 3.99 -9.46 -4.85
N ARG A 44 3.51 -10.71 -4.81
CA ARG A 44 4.41 -11.88 -4.83
C ARG A 44 5.22 -11.96 -6.12
N PHE A 45 4.64 -11.50 -7.23
CA PHE A 45 5.36 -11.41 -8.50
C PHE A 45 6.44 -10.33 -8.47
N VAL A 46 6.24 -9.20 -7.75
CA VAL A 46 7.31 -8.26 -7.41
C VAL A 46 8.43 -8.98 -6.65
N GLU A 47 8.11 -9.67 -5.54
CA GLU A 47 9.12 -10.34 -4.70
C GLU A 47 9.94 -11.38 -5.49
N ALA A 48 9.30 -12.10 -6.42
CA ALA A 48 9.97 -13.08 -7.26
C ALA A 48 10.86 -12.46 -8.36
N ASN A 49 10.64 -11.19 -8.72
CA ASN A 49 11.30 -10.52 -9.84
C ASN A 49 11.92 -9.17 -9.44
N GLU A 50 12.30 -9.00 -8.17
CA GLU A 50 12.79 -7.70 -7.65
C GLU A 50 14.04 -7.17 -8.36
N ASN A 51 14.80 -8.07 -9.02
CA ASN A 51 16.01 -7.75 -9.77
C ASN A 51 15.76 -7.35 -11.23
N ASP A 52 14.52 -7.43 -11.72
CA ASP A 52 14.11 -6.95 -13.04
C ASP A 52 13.22 -5.71 -12.87
N PRO A 53 13.77 -4.49 -13.04
CA PRO A 53 13.04 -3.26 -12.75
C PRO A 53 11.81 -3.05 -13.62
N ASP A 54 11.83 -3.53 -14.87
CA ASP A 54 10.72 -3.38 -15.81
C ASP A 54 9.55 -4.30 -15.42
N ILE A 55 9.85 -5.51 -14.98
CA ILE A 55 8.84 -6.43 -14.45
C ILE A 55 8.33 -5.93 -13.09
N ALA A 56 9.22 -5.50 -12.20
CA ALA A 56 8.88 -5.07 -10.85
C ALA A 56 7.92 -3.86 -10.87
N VAL A 57 8.17 -2.86 -11.73
CA VAL A 57 7.29 -1.68 -11.80
C VAL A 57 5.89 -2.02 -12.30
N ILE A 58 5.77 -2.94 -13.28
CA ILE A 58 4.47 -3.40 -13.79
C ILE A 58 3.71 -4.15 -12.68
N ALA A 59 4.40 -5.04 -11.98
CA ALA A 59 3.84 -5.84 -10.90
C ALA A 59 3.41 -4.97 -9.71
N TYR A 60 4.19 -3.95 -9.34
CA TYR A 60 3.80 -2.96 -8.33
C TYR A 60 2.57 -2.15 -8.76
N ALA A 61 2.50 -1.72 -10.02
CA ALA A 61 1.36 -0.98 -10.54
C ALA A 61 0.07 -1.81 -10.46
N GLU A 62 0.14 -3.10 -10.81
CA GLU A 62 -0.98 -4.04 -10.69
C GLU A 62 -1.38 -4.26 -9.22
N ALA A 63 -0.40 -4.52 -8.33
CA ALA A 63 -0.64 -4.70 -6.91
C ALA A 63 -1.34 -3.49 -6.28
N LEU A 64 -0.84 -2.28 -6.55
CA LEU A 64 -1.42 -1.02 -6.08
C LEU A 64 -2.81 -0.77 -6.66
N THR A 65 -3.06 -1.16 -7.91
CA THR A 65 -4.38 -1.00 -8.54
C THR A 65 -5.43 -1.81 -7.80
N PHE A 66 -5.19 -3.10 -7.60
CA PHE A 66 -6.15 -3.97 -6.92
C PHE A 66 -6.26 -3.65 -5.41
N ALA A 67 -5.17 -3.26 -4.75
CA ALA A 67 -5.20 -2.85 -3.35
C ALA A 67 -6.03 -1.58 -3.14
N ARG A 68 -5.93 -0.59 -4.04
CA ARG A 68 -6.78 0.62 -3.99
C ARG A 68 -8.27 0.27 -4.11
N LEU A 69 -8.60 -0.60 -5.06
CA LEU A 69 -9.97 -1.06 -5.24
C LEU A 69 -10.50 -1.81 -4.02
N ALA A 70 -9.69 -2.67 -3.40
CA ALA A 70 -10.06 -3.36 -2.16
C ALA A 70 -10.24 -2.37 -0.99
N ALA A 71 -9.30 -1.43 -0.81
CA ALA A 71 -9.35 -0.42 0.23
C ALA A 71 -10.58 0.51 0.12
N ALA A 72 -11.05 0.77 -1.11
CA ALA A 72 -12.25 1.56 -1.37
C ALA A 72 -13.54 0.90 -0.85
N LEU A 73 -13.52 -0.41 -0.57
CA LEU A 73 -14.67 -1.12 0.03
C LEU A 73 -14.83 -0.82 1.53
N GLY A 74 -13.86 -0.14 2.16
CA GLY A 74 -14.00 0.40 3.52
C GLY A 74 -13.40 -0.47 4.63
N GLU A 75 -12.90 -1.67 4.32
CA GLU A 75 -12.28 -2.54 5.32
C GLU A 75 -10.91 -2.01 5.74
N HIS A 76 -10.71 -1.80 7.05
CA HIS A 76 -9.46 -1.24 7.57
C HIS A 76 -8.22 -2.04 7.16
N ARG A 77 -8.35 -3.37 7.09
CA ARG A 77 -7.24 -4.25 6.70
C ARG A 77 -6.80 -4.06 5.25
N ASP A 78 -7.73 -3.73 4.37
CA ASP A 78 -7.41 -3.48 2.96
C ASP A 78 -6.70 -2.13 2.81
N ARG A 79 -7.07 -1.13 3.62
CA ARG A 79 -6.35 0.15 3.70
C ARG A 79 -4.95 0.00 4.27
N GLU A 80 -4.76 -0.81 5.32
CA GLU A 80 -3.41 -1.16 5.81
C GLU A 80 -2.56 -1.84 4.72
N THR A 81 -3.19 -2.71 3.91
CA THR A 81 -2.53 -3.37 2.79
C THR A 81 -2.10 -2.37 1.73
N LEU A 82 -2.97 -1.42 1.38
CA LEU A 82 -2.64 -0.32 0.47
C LEU A 82 -1.48 0.53 1.01
N MET A 83 -1.54 0.92 2.29
CA MET A 83 -0.48 1.68 2.94
C MET A 83 0.88 0.96 2.86
N PHE A 84 0.91 -0.34 3.18
CA PHE A 84 2.11 -1.17 3.04
C PHE A 84 2.67 -1.13 1.61
N LEU A 85 1.83 -1.39 0.61
CA LEU A 85 2.27 -1.43 -0.79
C LEU A 85 2.77 -0.08 -1.28
N LEU A 86 2.13 1.02 -0.86
CA LEU A 86 2.56 2.38 -1.19
C LEU A 86 3.97 2.65 -0.65
N SER A 87 4.24 2.31 0.61
CA SER A 87 5.57 2.51 1.19
C SER A 87 6.63 1.58 0.62
N ARG A 88 6.29 0.31 0.34
CA ARG A 88 7.21 -0.62 -0.34
C ARG A 88 7.59 -0.11 -1.73
N PHE A 89 6.61 0.38 -2.49
CA PHE A 89 6.87 0.98 -3.79
C PHE A 89 7.68 2.27 -3.66
N ALA A 90 7.41 3.11 -2.67
CA ALA A 90 8.19 4.32 -2.40
C ALA A 90 9.67 4.01 -2.14
N GLY A 91 9.95 3.05 -1.26
CA GLY A 91 11.32 2.60 -0.99
C GLY A 91 11.99 2.02 -2.24
N TRP A 92 11.26 1.21 -3.02
CA TRP A 92 11.78 0.68 -4.28
C TRP A 92 12.15 1.80 -5.27
N GLN A 93 11.33 2.86 -5.38
CA GLN A 93 11.63 4.01 -6.24
C GLN A 93 12.89 4.77 -5.80
N GLN A 94 13.07 4.96 -4.49
CA GLN A 94 14.27 5.60 -3.92
C GLN A 94 15.53 4.76 -4.19
N ASP A 95 15.45 3.44 -4.00
CA ASP A 95 16.56 2.52 -4.30
C ASP A 95 16.97 2.55 -5.79
N HIS A 96 16.07 3.00 -6.68
CA HIS A 96 16.31 3.20 -8.11
C HIS A 96 16.57 4.66 -8.51
N GLY A 97 16.89 5.54 -7.54
CA GLY A 97 17.27 6.94 -7.77
C GLY A 97 16.11 7.85 -8.18
N ARG A 98 14.87 7.44 -7.91
CA ARG A 98 13.65 8.22 -8.20
C ARG A 98 13.04 8.77 -6.90
N ASP A 99 13.84 9.56 -6.18
CA ASP A 99 13.49 10.08 -4.86
C ASP A 99 12.19 10.90 -4.88
N ASP A 100 11.94 11.65 -5.95
CA ASP A 100 10.71 12.45 -6.11
C ASP A 100 9.45 11.58 -6.15
N LEU A 101 9.49 10.46 -6.88
CA LEU A 101 8.39 9.50 -6.90
C LEU A 101 8.30 8.77 -5.57
N GLY A 102 9.43 8.40 -4.97
CA GLY A 102 9.51 7.84 -3.63
C GLY A 102 8.75 8.69 -2.61
N THR A 103 9.07 9.97 -2.52
CA THR A 103 8.39 10.92 -1.63
C THR A 103 6.88 10.99 -1.89
N ARG A 104 6.44 11.02 -3.16
CA ARG A 104 5.00 11.05 -3.50
C ARG A 104 4.25 9.82 -3.01
N PHE A 105 4.83 8.64 -3.17
CA PHE A 105 4.20 7.39 -2.74
C PHE A 105 4.26 7.20 -1.23
N GLU A 106 5.35 7.63 -0.57
CA GLU A 106 5.46 7.59 0.89
C GLU A 106 4.47 8.57 1.54
N ALA A 107 4.27 9.74 0.94
CA ALA A 107 3.25 10.70 1.35
C ALA A 107 1.83 10.13 1.21
N ALA A 108 1.56 9.40 0.12
CA ALA A 108 0.28 8.70 -0.05
C ALA A 108 0.08 7.62 1.03
N SER A 109 1.15 6.88 1.39
CA SER A 109 1.12 5.93 2.51
C SER A 109 0.77 6.63 3.83
N LEU A 110 1.42 7.76 4.13
CA LEU A 110 1.15 8.56 5.32
C LEU A 110 -0.30 9.08 5.37
N ASN A 111 -0.86 9.47 4.23
CA ASN A 111 -2.26 9.89 4.15
C ASN A 111 -3.22 8.74 4.49
N VAL A 112 -2.99 7.54 3.97
CA VAL A 112 -3.80 6.35 4.32
C VAL A 112 -3.67 6.02 5.82
N ALA A 113 -2.47 6.14 6.40
CA ALA A 113 -2.25 5.96 7.83
C ALA A 113 -3.04 6.99 8.66
N SER A 114 -3.04 8.25 8.21
CA SER A 114 -3.75 9.34 8.88
C SER A 114 -5.26 9.14 8.81
N ASP A 115 -5.79 8.72 7.66
CA ASP A 115 -7.23 8.43 7.52
C ASP A 115 -7.65 7.24 8.40
N LEU A 116 -6.82 6.20 8.54
CA LEU A 116 -7.07 5.12 9.48
C LEU A 116 -7.06 5.61 10.94
N ALA A 117 -6.12 6.51 11.30
CA ALA A 117 -6.06 7.11 12.61
C ALA A 117 -7.32 7.95 12.91
N ASP A 118 -7.78 8.74 11.92
CA ASP A 118 -9.02 9.53 11.99
C ASP A 118 -10.26 8.62 12.18
N ASP A 119 -10.24 7.40 11.61
CA ASP A 119 -11.27 6.35 11.82
C ASP A 119 -11.16 5.62 13.18
N GLY A 120 -10.28 6.09 14.08
CA GLY A 120 -10.14 5.57 15.44
C GLY A 120 -9.14 4.42 15.60
N ARG A 121 -8.26 4.19 14.63
CA ARG A 121 -7.16 3.22 14.76
C ARG A 121 -6.01 3.80 15.56
N GLU A 122 -6.02 3.57 16.87
CA GLU A 122 -5.01 4.05 17.80
C GLU A 122 -3.58 3.62 17.41
N ASP A 123 -3.42 2.39 16.91
CA ASP A 123 -2.15 1.88 16.41
C ASP A 123 -1.61 2.69 15.22
N MET A 124 -2.50 3.17 14.35
CA MET A 124 -2.14 4.05 13.24
C MET A 124 -1.87 5.49 13.72
N ALA A 125 -2.61 5.99 14.71
CA ALA A 125 -2.36 7.31 15.30
C ALA A 125 -0.96 7.39 15.96
N GLU A 126 -0.57 6.35 16.69
CA GLU A 126 0.78 6.21 17.23
C GLU A 126 1.85 6.13 16.13
N MET A 127 1.53 5.45 15.04
CA MET A 127 2.43 5.30 13.90
C MET A 127 2.66 6.64 13.19
N VAL A 128 1.59 7.39 12.92
CA VAL A 128 1.66 8.76 12.34
C VAL A 128 2.44 9.69 13.26
N SER A 129 2.21 9.63 14.58
CA SER A 129 2.94 10.44 15.55
C SER A 129 4.46 10.16 15.54
N ARG A 130 4.85 8.90 15.33
CA ARG A 130 6.27 8.50 15.23
C ARG A 130 6.89 8.79 13.88
N ALA A 131 6.09 8.98 12.82
CA ALA A 131 6.58 9.23 11.47
C ALA A 131 7.49 10.46 11.39
N GLY A 132 7.30 11.47 12.25
CA GLY A 132 8.14 12.67 12.28
C GLY A 132 9.61 12.43 12.64
N GLY A 133 9.94 11.27 13.23
CA GLY A 133 11.32 10.86 13.49
C GLY A 133 11.96 10.03 12.38
N VAL A 134 11.20 9.68 11.33
CA VAL A 134 11.60 8.70 10.30
C VAL A 134 11.47 9.31 8.90
N LEU A 135 10.37 10.00 8.62
CA LEU A 135 10.07 10.59 7.33
C LEU A 135 10.68 11.98 7.21
N SER A 136 11.05 12.36 5.99
CA SER A 136 11.59 13.69 5.72
C SER A 136 10.49 14.75 5.75
N PRO A 137 10.83 16.03 6.02
CA PRO A 137 9.86 17.13 5.96
C PRO A 137 9.13 17.22 4.61
N GLU A 138 9.82 16.92 3.51
CA GLU A 138 9.25 16.93 2.16
C GLU A 138 8.08 15.94 2.02
N THR A 139 8.15 14.79 2.68
CA THR A 139 7.07 13.80 2.69
C THR A 139 5.81 14.35 3.38
N PHE A 140 5.96 15.12 4.47
CA PHE A 140 4.82 15.74 5.14
C PHE A 140 4.18 16.86 4.29
N GLU A 141 5.00 17.70 3.66
CA GLU A 141 4.50 18.75 2.75
C GLU A 141 3.80 18.15 1.52
N GLU A 142 4.33 17.06 0.98
CA GLU A 142 3.70 16.30 -0.10
C GLU A 142 2.36 15.68 0.35
N ALA A 143 2.32 15.05 1.52
CA ALA A 143 1.11 14.44 2.06
C ALA A 143 0.00 15.48 2.23
N LYS A 144 0.34 16.64 2.79
CA LYS A 144 -0.56 17.80 2.90
C LYS A 144 -1.06 18.24 1.52
N ARG A 145 -0.18 18.43 0.55
CA ARG A 145 -0.55 18.86 -0.81
C ARG A 145 -1.54 17.91 -1.47
N GLN A 146 -1.34 16.60 -1.30
CA GLN A 146 -2.25 15.57 -1.81
C GLN A 146 -3.64 15.64 -1.17
N ARG A 147 -3.75 15.94 0.13
CA ARG A 147 -5.05 16.11 0.81
C ARG A 147 -5.77 17.40 0.38
N GLU A 148 -5.03 18.45 0.08
CA GLU A 148 -5.58 19.74 -0.37
C GLU A 148 -6.00 19.74 -1.85
N HIS A 149 -5.41 18.85 -2.66
CA HIS A 149 -5.66 18.72 -4.11
C HIS A 149 -5.84 17.25 -4.53
N PRO A 150 -6.97 16.61 -4.16
CA PRO A 150 -7.24 15.19 -4.44
C PRO A 150 -7.56 14.90 -5.92
#